data_AF-A0A7S3IYT0-F1
#
_entry.id   AF-A0A7S3IYT0-F1
#
_cell.length_a   1.000
_cell.length_b   1.000
_cell.length_c   1.000
_cell.angle_alpha   90.00
_cell.angle_beta   90.00
_cell.angle_gamma   90.00
#
_symmetry.space_group_name_H-M   'P 1'
#
loop_
_entity.id
_entity.type
_entity.pdbx_description
1 polymer ?
#
loop_
_entity_poly.entity_id
_entity_poly.type
_entity_poly.pdbx_seq_one_letter_code
_entity_poly.pdbx_strand_id
1 'polypeptide(L)'
;RKDEESGAIRVIPLIFSTGNHDLGVNSYSEHSITHDDTTPVFKHYFPQNTFENQVPFLTQRKSYFTHKLGSRILLLSLDTGYESEIDGEQTDWLKKQLNEKPYDFIFTQYHHPFYAAC
;
A
#
# COMPACT_ATOMS: atom_id res chain seq x y z
N ARG A 1 9.13 19.62 29.23
CA ARG A 1 8.38 19.16 28.04
C ARG A 1 6.91 19.29 28.42
N LYS A 2 6.17 20.25 27.85
CA LYS A 2 4.90 20.77 28.40
C LYS A 2 3.69 20.04 27.82
N ASP A 3 3.74 18.70 27.77
CA ASP A 3 2.74 17.87 27.06
C ASP A 3 2.07 16.79 27.94
N GLU A 4 2.17 16.88 29.27
CA GLU A 4 1.61 15.85 30.17
C GLU A 4 0.16 16.10 30.62
N GLU A 5 -0.48 17.21 30.22
CA GLU A 5 -1.77 17.64 30.78
C GLU A 5 -3.01 17.48 29.87
N SER A 6 -2.90 16.92 28.67
CA SER A 6 -4.11 16.49 27.95
C SER A 6 -4.21 14.97 28.00
N GLY A 7 -5.26 14.45 28.64
CA GLY A 7 -5.68 13.04 28.53
C GLY A 7 -6.12 12.66 27.10
N ALA A 8 -5.54 13.28 26.07
CA ALA A 8 -5.81 13.03 24.68
C ALA A 8 -5.19 11.68 24.29
N ILE A 9 -6.06 10.73 23.93
CA ILE A 9 -5.66 9.49 23.31
C ILE A 9 -4.94 9.84 22.00
N ARG A 10 -3.65 9.52 21.91
CA ARG A 10 -2.87 9.68 20.68
C ARG A 10 -3.13 8.48 19.79
N VAL A 11 -3.82 8.71 18.67
CA VAL A 11 -3.97 7.70 17.62
C VAL A 11 -2.84 7.89 16.61
N ILE A 12 -2.05 6.84 16.40
CA ILE A 12 -0.97 6.83 15.40
C ILE A 12 -1.44 5.94 14.24
N PRO A 13 -1.59 6.47 13.02
CA PRO A 13 -1.94 5.63 11.87
C PRO A 13 -0.77 4.73 11.52
N LEU A 14 -1.06 3.44 11.35
CA LEU A 14 -0.11 2.48 10.78
C LEU A 14 -0.46 2.28 9.32
N ILE A 15 0.52 2.54 8.45
CA ILE A 15 0.39 2.33 7.01
C ILE A 15 1.32 1.19 6.63
N PHE A 16 0.74 0.10 6.15
CA PHE A 16 1.49 -1.12 5.85
C PHE A 16 1.86 -1.19 4.36
N SER A 17 2.84 -2.00 4.03
CA SER A 17 3.08 -2.49 2.67
C SER A 17 2.84 -3.99 2.64
N THR A 18 2.54 -4.52 1.46
CA THR A 18 2.20 -5.93 1.30
C THR A 18 3.45 -6.70 0.89
N GLY A 19 3.79 -7.76 1.62
CA GLY A 19 4.83 -8.72 1.26
C GLY A 19 4.31 -10.06 0.76
N ASN A 20 5.22 -10.95 0.37
CA ASN A 20 4.85 -12.27 -0.15
C ASN A 20 4.11 -13.12 0.90
N HIS A 21 4.56 -13.06 2.16
CA HIS A 21 3.93 -13.80 3.25
C HIS A 21 2.55 -13.25 3.63
N ASP A 22 2.30 -11.97 3.41
CA ASP A 22 0.97 -11.37 3.61
C ASP A 22 -0.05 -11.86 2.57
N LEU A 23 0.46 -12.17 1.38
CA LEU A 23 -0.31 -12.70 0.25
C LEU A 23 -0.36 -14.23 0.22
N GLY A 24 0.35 -14.93 1.12
CA GLY A 24 0.40 -16.38 1.17
C GLY A 24 1.23 -17.03 0.07
N VAL A 25 2.16 -16.29 -0.54
CA VAL A 25 3.04 -16.77 -1.62
C VAL A 25 4.51 -16.79 -1.23
N ASN A 26 5.30 -17.62 -1.90
CA ASN A 26 6.75 -17.60 -1.79
C ASN A 26 7.34 -16.42 -2.59
N SER A 27 8.58 -16.05 -2.30
CA SER A 27 9.31 -15.09 -3.13
C SER A 27 9.40 -15.58 -4.58
N TYR A 28 9.16 -14.70 -5.55
CA TYR A 28 9.20 -15.02 -6.99
C TYR A 28 8.36 -16.23 -7.40
N SER A 29 7.22 -16.46 -6.74
CA SER A 29 6.50 -17.71 -6.93
C SER A 29 5.92 -17.91 -8.34
N GLU A 30 5.85 -16.87 -9.17
CA GLU A 30 5.13 -16.85 -10.48
C GLU A 30 3.68 -17.39 -10.40
N HIS A 31 3.17 -17.65 -9.19
CA HIS A 31 1.90 -18.29 -8.96
C HIS A 31 0.79 -17.24 -8.92
N SER A 32 -0.33 -17.57 -9.53
CA SER A 32 -1.57 -16.81 -9.43
C SER A 32 -2.04 -16.78 -7.98
N ILE A 33 -2.11 -15.58 -7.38
CA ILE A 33 -2.76 -15.38 -6.09
C ILE A 33 -4.23 -15.73 -6.24
N THR A 34 -4.72 -16.60 -5.35
CA THR A 34 -6.15 -16.88 -5.28
C THR A 34 -6.82 -15.72 -4.55
N HIS A 35 -7.76 -15.07 -5.23
CA HIS A 35 -8.62 -14.06 -4.64
C HIS A 35 -10.00 -14.68 -4.43
N ASP A 36 -10.26 -15.13 -3.22
CA ASP A 36 -11.58 -15.57 -2.77
C ASP A 36 -11.99 -14.79 -1.52
N ASP A 37 -13.20 -15.03 -1.01
CA ASP A 37 -13.73 -14.32 0.16
C ASP A 37 -12.98 -14.60 1.48
N THR A 38 -11.87 -15.34 1.45
CA THR A 38 -11.05 -15.68 2.62
C THR A 38 -9.56 -15.40 2.43
N THR A 39 -9.10 -15.17 1.18
CA THR A 39 -7.69 -15.03 0.85
C THR A 39 -7.42 -13.87 -0.13
N PRO A 40 -6.32 -13.10 0.06
CA PRO A 40 -5.34 -13.21 1.14
C PRO A 40 -5.83 -12.59 2.45
N VAL A 41 -5.57 -13.30 3.56
CA VAL A 41 -6.04 -12.95 4.91
C VAL A 41 -5.62 -11.54 5.33
N PHE A 42 -4.42 -11.11 4.97
CA PHE A 42 -3.91 -9.76 5.28
C PHE A 42 -4.89 -8.67 4.86
N LYS A 43 -5.47 -8.79 3.67
CA LYS A 43 -6.39 -7.79 3.14
C LYS A 43 -7.70 -7.72 3.89
N HIS A 44 -8.13 -8.78 4.59
CA HIS A 44 -9.30 -8.74 5.45
C HIS A 44 -9.08 -7.87 6.69
N TYR A 45 -7.95 -8.11 7.38
CA TYR A 45 -7.66 -7.47 8.66
C TYR A 45 -7.13 -6.05 8.51
N PHE A 46 -6.44 -5.76 7.41
CA PHE A 46 -5.80 -4.46 7.17
C PHE A 46 -6.26 -3.84 5.84
N PRO A 47 -7.50 -3.33 5.75
CA PRO A 47 -7.91 -2.56 4.58
C PRO A 47 -7.15 -1.23 4.51
N GLN A 48 -6.15 -1.15 3.62
CA GLN A 48 -5.34 0.05 3.44
C GLN A 48 -5.88 0.99 2.34
N ASN A 49 -6.81 0.50 1.50
CA ASN A 49 -7.27 1.21 0.32
C ASN A 49 -8.68 1.78 0.54
N THR A 50 -8.99 2.85 -0.17
CA THR A 50 -10.36 3.33 -0.32
C THR A 50 -10.74 3.42 -1.79
N PHE A 51 -12.00 3.12 -2.08
CA PHE A 51 -12.64 3.37 -3.37
C PHE A 51 -13.87 4.23 -3.08
N GLU A 52 -13.98 5.40 -3.73
CA GLU A 52 -15.09 6.34 -3.48
C GLU A 52 -15.29 6.69 -1.98
N ASN A 53 -14.19 6.85 -1.25
CA ASN A 53 -14.16 7.10 0.20
C ASN A 53 -14.78 5.98 1.07
N GLN A 54 -14.95 4.78 0.53
CA GLN A 54 -15.41 3.60 1.26
C GLN A 54 -14.33 2.51 1.26
N VAL A 55 -14.40 1.61 2.23
CA VAL A 55 -13.58 0.40 2.25
C VAL A 55 -14.07 -0.52 1.12
N PRO A 56 -13.26 -0.80 0.09
CA PRO A 56 -13.70 -1.59 -1.05
C PRO A 56 -13.92 -3.06 -0.68
N PHE A 57 -14.68 -3.77 -1.52
CA PHE A 57 -14.77 -5.23 -1.44
C PHE A 57 -13.39 -5.86 -1.59
N LEU A 58 -13.20 -7.06 -1.03
CA LEU A 58 -11.90 -7.72 -0.98
C LEU A 58 -11.28 -7.89 -2.37
N THR A 59 -12.09 -8.30 -3.36
CA THR A 59 -11.68 -8.47 -4.77
C THR A 59 -11.25 -7.17 -5.46
N GLN A 60 -11.55 -6.02 -4.86
CA GLN A 60 -11.17 -4.70 -5.36
C GLN A 60 -10.01 -4.08 -4.57
N ARG A 61 -9.56 -4.72 -3.48
CA ARG A 61 -8.41 -4.27 -2.69
C ARG A 61 -7.14 -4.61 -3.45
N LYS A 62 -6.33 -3.60 -3.74
CA LYS A 62 -5.03 -3.73 -4.43
C LYS A 62 -3.88 -3.74 -3.42
N SER A 63 -2.82 -4.48 -3.70
CA SER A 63 -1.56 -4.45 -2.94
C SER A 63 -0.80 -3.12 -3.04
N TYR A 64 -1.06 -2.36 -4.12
CA TYR A 64 -0.52 -1.02 -4.35
C TYR A 64 -1.57 0.07 -4.15
N PHE A 65 -1.19 1.15 -3.48
CA PHE A 65 -2.09 2.24 -3.09
C PHE A 65 -1.33 3.48 -2.64
N THR A 66 -2.04 4.61 -2.49
CA THR A 66 -1.46 5.86 -1.98
C THR A 66 -2.18 6.35 -0.73
N HIS A 67 -1.42 7.01 0.14
CA HIS A 67 -1.98 7.85 1.20
C HIS A 67 -1.48 9.28 1.03
N LYS A 68 -2.42 10.24 1.07
CA LYS A 68 -2.13 11.66 1.00
C LYS A 68 -2.20 12.22 2.40
N LEU A 69 -1.06 12.63 2.96
CA LEU A 69 -0.99 13.23 4.29
C LEU A 69 -0.96 14.76 4.13
N GLY A 70 -2.15 15.34 4.20
CA GLY A 70 -2.36 16.77 3.94
C GLY A 70 -2.06 17.15 2.48
N SER A 71 -1.62 18.39 2.28
CA SER A 71 -1.26 18.91 0.95
C SER A 71 0.17 18.60 0.52
N ARG A 72 1.02 18.12 1.42
CA ARG A 72 2.48 18.14 1.25
C ARG A 72 3.12 16.77 1.03
N ILE A 73 2.52 15.71 1.56
CA ILE A 73 3.13 14.39 1.61
C ILE A 73 2.28 13.40 0.80
N LEU A 74 2.94 12.71 -0.13
CA LEU A 74 2.42 11.54 -0.82
C LEU A 74 3.20 10.32 -0.35
N LEU A 75 2.49 9.33 0.21
CA LEU A 75 3.04 8.02 0.52
C LEU A 75 2.53 7.02 -0.52
N LEU A 76 3.46 6.30 -1.14
CA LEU A 76 3.23 5.31 -2.18
C LEU A 76 3.58 3.93 -1.63
N SER A 77 2.60 3.05 -1.52
CA SER A 77 2.81 1.62 -1.29
C SER A 77 2.82 0.92 -2.64
N LEU A 78 3.94 0.28 -2.99
CA LEU A 78 4.09 -0.45 -4.24
C LEU A 78 4.12 -1.95 -4.02
N ASP A 79 3.57 -2.68 -4.98
CA ASP A 79 3.70 -4.12 -5.11
C ASP A 79 4.97 -4.45 -5.91
N THR A 80 5.74 -5.38 -5.37
CA THR A 80 7.02 -5.85 -5.94
C THR A 80 6.84 -7.05 -6.86
N GLY A 81 5.70 -7.16 -7.52
CA GLY A 81 5.41 -8.22 -8.49
C GLY A 81 4.75 -9.46 -7.89
N TYR A 82 4.18 -9.37 -6.69
CA TYR A 82 3.51 -10.51 -6.05
C TYR A 82 2.06 -10.65 -6.50
N GLU A 83 1.26 -9.60 -6.37
CA GLU A 83 -0.12 -9.60 -6.85
C GLU A 83 -0.26 -8.89 -8.18
N SER A 84 0.44 -7.76 -8.33
CA SER A 84 0.39 -6.94 -9.53
C SER A 84 1.76 -6.84 -10.15
N GLU A 85 1.82 -6.98 -11.47
CA GLU A 85 3.03 -6.73 -12.24
C GLU A 85 3.53 -5.30 -11.99
N ILE A 86 4.86 -5.16 -12.01
CA ILE A 86 5.52 -3.86 -11.84
C ILE A 86 5.23 -2.99 -13.06
N ASP A 87 5.45 -3.56 -14.24
CA ASP A 87 5.13 -2.94 -15.52
C ASP A 87 3.62 -3.09 -15.82
N GLY A 88 3.07 -2.12 -16.54
CA GLY A 88 1.64 -2.09 -16.89
C GLY A 88 0.79 -1.25 -15.93
N GLU A 89 -0.30 -1.82 -15.40
CA GLU A 89 -1.35 -1.07 -14.69
C GLU A 89 -0.80 -0.29 -13.49
N GLN A 90 0.08 -0.91 -12.69
CA GLN A 90 0.70 -0.26 -11.54
C GLN A 90 1.58 0.92 -11.97
N THR A 91 2.39 0.75 -13.01
CA THR A 91 3.24 1.84 -13.54
C THR A 91 2.40 3.01 -14.05
N ASP A 92 1.31 2.74 -14.76
CA ASP A 92 0.42 3.79 -15.28
C ASP A 92 -0.35 4.50 -14.16
N TRP A 93 -0.80 3.74 -13.15
CA TRP A 93 -1.34 4.29 -11.93
C TRP A 93 -0.33 5.19 -11.21
N LEU A 94 0.92 4.75 -11.06
CA LEU A 94 1.97 5.51 -10.39
C LEU A 94 2.23 6.85 -11.10
N LYS A 95 2.36 6.82 -12.44
CA LYS A 95 2.48 8.05 -13.25
C LYS A 95 1.31 9.01 -12.99
N LYS A 96 0.09 8.50 -12.90
CA LYS A 96 -1.10 9.32 -12.58
C LYS A 96 -0.98 9.96 -11.19
N GLN A 97 -0.55 9.22 -10.17
CA GLN A 97 -0.42 9.74 -8.81
C GLN A 97 0.66 10.83 -8.71
N LEU A 98 1.79 10.64 -9.41
CA LEU A 98 2.89 11.61 -9.44
C LEU A 98 2.53 12.90 -10.20
N ASN A 99 1.64 12.81 -11.20
CA ASN A 99 1.23 13.95 -12.02
C ASN A 99 -0.02 14.70 -11.49
N GLU A 100 -0.71 14.18 -10.46
CA GLU A 100 -1.97 14.78 -9.99
C GLU A 100 -1.78 16.19 -9.41
N LYS A 101 -0.71 16.39 -8.63
CA LYS A 101 -0.32 17.69 -8.05
C LYS A 101 1.13 17.63 -7.55
N PRO A 102 1.84 18.77 -7.43
CA PRO A 102 3.14 18.79 -6.78
C PRO A 102 2.99 18.48 -5.29
N TYR A 103 3.78 17.53 -4.80
CA TYR A 103 3.96 17.25 -3.38
C TYR A 103 5.37 17.66 -2.98
N ASP A 104 5.54 18.16 -1.75
CA ASP A 104 6.85 18.52 -1.22
C ASP A 104 7.68 17.28 -0.90
N PHE A 105 7.01 16.22 -0.44
CA PHE A 105 7.64 14.97 -0.04
C PHE A 105 6.89 13.79 -0.65
N ILE A 106 7.66 12.90 -1.27
CA ILE A 106 7.17 11.65 -1.83
C ILE A 106 7.95 10.53 -1.15
N PHE A 107 7.24 9.66 -0.44
CA PHE A 107 7.80 8.48 0.19
C PHE A 107 7.29 7.26 -0.55
N THR A 108 8.17 6.28 -0.74
CA THR A 108 7.82 5.01 -1.36
C THR A 108 8.19 3.89 -0.42
N GLN A 109 7.29 2.94 -0.24
CA GLN A 109 7.54 1.70 0.47
C GLN A 109 7.16 0.51 -0.40
N TYR A 110 7.95 -0.56 -0.27
CA TYR A 110 7.81 -1.80 -0.99
C TYR A 110 8.49 -2.91 -0.18
N HIS A 111 8.01 -4.14 -0.31
CA HIS A 111 8.48 -5.25 0.52
C HIS A 111 9.87 -5.76 0.11
N HIS A 112 10.04 -6.07 -1.18
CA HIS A 112 11.31 -6.49 -1.77
C HIS A 112 11.94 -5.38 -2.61
N PRO A 113 13.28 -5.20 -2.56
CA PRO A 113 13.96 -4.27 -3.46
C PRO A 113 13.68 -4.56 -4.93
N PHE A 114 13.20 -3.55 -5.66
CA PHE A 114 13.01 -3.63 -7.11
C PHE A 114 14.34 -3.87 -7.86
N TYR A 115 15.44 -3.40 -7.29
CA TYR A 115 16.78 -3.62 -7.78
C TYR A 115 17.61 -4.22 -6.65
N ALA A 116 18.38 -5.26 -6.97
CA ALA A 116 19.36 -5.80 -6.04
C ALA A 116 20.35 -4.69 -5.65
N ALA A 117 20.76 -4.70 -4.38
CA ALA A 117 21.80 -3.82 -3.89
C ALA A 117 23.17 -4.34 -4.35
N CYS A 118 23.41 -4.30 -5.67
CA CYS A 118 24.68 -4.60 -6.34
C CYS A 118 25.19 -6.04 -6.19
#